data_AF-A0A7R8HBT3-F1
#
_entry.id   AF-A0A7R8HBT3-F1
#
_cell.length_a   1.000
_cell.length_b   1.000
_cell.length_c   1.000
_cell.angle_alpha   90.00
_cell.angle_beta   90.00
_cell.angle_gamma   90.00
#
_symmetry.space_group_name_H-M   'P 1'
#
loop_
_entity.id
_entity.type
_entity.pdbx_description
1 polymer ?
#
loop_
_entity_poly.entity_id
_entity_poly.type
_entity_poly.pdbx_seq_one_letter_code
_entity_poly.pdbx_strand_id
1 'polypeptide(L)'
;MKEEKETKDEEELQETEGGSLLVISTRDSVEAPATMINEIKRDEIQREKHLFSQESRSEGDVSLPMSRVRTIMKSSPDIDNISQESLYLITKATEYFIIYLTKLSQKNGGNLGNVDYDDLSEVVERKNALEFLQDIIPKKIKYSEYLELMKKRSRR
;
A
#
# COMPACT_ATOMS: atom_id res chain seq x y z
N MET A 1 21.81 -53.46 -27.05
CA MET A 1 20.52 -54.06 -26.61
C MET A 1 20.21 -53.50 -25.24
N LYS A 2 18.97 -53.01 -25.05
CA LYS A 2 18.39 -52.39 -23.82
C LYS A 2 18.91 -50.97 -23.52
N GLU A 3 18.16 -49.96 -23.10
CA GLU A 3 16.77 -49.73 -22.63
C GLU A 3 16.51 -48.20 -22.76
N GLU A 4 15.42 -47.75 -23.38
CA GLU A 4 14.28 -47.00 -22.80
C GLU A 4 14.53 -45.59 -22.18
N LYS A 5 13.78 -44.61 -22.75
CA LYS A 5 13.08 -43.42 -22.17
C LYS A 5 13.87 -42.37 -21.37
N GLU A 6 13.69 -41.08 -21.70
CA GLU A 6 12.76 -40.17 -21.02
C GLU A 6 12.81 -38.75 -21.64
N THR A 7 11.66 -38.22 -22.01
CA THR A 7 11.36 -36.83 -22.38
C THR A 7 11.32 -35.92 -21.15
N LYS A 8 11.77 -34.67 -21.25
CA LYS A 8 11.20 -33.52 -20.51
C LYS A 8 11.77 -32.17 -20.99
N ASP A 9 11.00 -31.54 -21.86
CA ASP A 9 10.46 -30.19 -21.74
C ASP A 9 11.31 -29.11 -21.06
N GLU A 10 11.77 -28.18 -21.89
CA GLU A 10 12.15 -26.82 -21.52
C GLU A 10 10.87 -26.03 -21.19
N GLU A 11 10.60 -25.75 -19.92
CA GLU A 11 9.54 -24.82 -19.50
C GLU A 11 10.14 -23.48 -19.02
N GLU A 12 9.73 -22.46 -19.74
CA GLU A 12 9.93 -21.04 -19.56
C GLU A 12 9.33 -20.56 -18.21
N LEU A 13 10.19 -20.13 -17.28
CA LEU A 13 9.76 -19.57 -16.00
C LEU A 13 9.26 -18.14 -16.18
N GLN A 14 7.93 -17.97 -16.28
CA GLN A 14 7.27 -16.68 -16.11
C GLN A 14 7.10 -16.39 -14.62
N GLU A 15 7.73 -15.31 -14.16
CA GLU A 15 7.49 -14.71 -12.85
C GLU A 15 6.04 -14.19 -12.80
N THR A 16 5.24 -14.78 -11.91
CA THR A 16 3.90 -14.25 -11.60
C THR A 16 3.99 -13.39 -10.35
N GLU A 17 3.63 -12.12 -10.52
CA GLU A 17 3.38 -11.20 -9.43
C GLU A 17 2.12 -11.63 -8.65
N GLY A 18 2.14 -11.39 -7.33
CA GLY A 18 0.91 -11.30 -6.54
C GLY A 18 0.64 -12.43 -5.56
N GLY A 19 1.64 -12.83 -4.76
CA GLY A 19 1.42 -13.63 -3.56
C GLY A 19 0.83 -12.80 -2.40
N SER A 20 -0.47 -12.54 -2.41
CA SER A 20 -1.21 -12.28 -1.16
C SER A 20 -1.66 -13.62 -0.60
N LEU A 21 -0.89 -14.17 0.33
CA LEU A 21 -1.18 -15.39 1.05
C LEU A 21 -2.40 -15.15 1.97
N LEU A 22 -3.60 -15.47 1.49
CA LEU A 22 -4.77 -15.66 2.36
C LEU A 22 -4.60 -17.03 3.04
N VAL A 23 -4.01 -17.02 4.24
CA VAL A 23 -4.04 -18.17 5.14
C VAL A 23 -5.47 -18.32 5.65
N ILE A 24 -6.29 -19.08 4.95
CA ILE A 24 -7.60 -19.51 5.45
C ILE A 24 -7.40 -20.90 6.06
N SER A 25 -7.14 -20.93 7.36
CA SER A 25 -7.24 -22.16 8.15
C SER A 25 -8.71 -22.50 8.33
N THR A 26 -9.30 -23.20 7.37
CA THR A 26 -10.56 -23.92 7.56
C THR A 26 -10.38 -25.35 7.07
N ARG A 27 -10.32 -26.27 8.03
CA ARG A 27 -10.64 -27.68 7.82
C ARG A 27 -12.09 -27.75 7.34
N ASP A 28 -12.28 -27.80 6.04
CA ASP A 28 -13.18 -28.72 5.33
C ASP A 28 -13.23 -28.32 3.86
N SER A 29 -13.00 -29.31 3.01
CA SER A 29 -12.92 -29.19 1.57
C SER A 29 -14.24 -28.69 0.97
N VAL A 30 -14.24 -27.47 0.45
CA VAL A 30 -15.14 -27.05 -0.63
C VAL A 30 -14.37 -26.03 -1.48
N GLU A 31 -13.83 -26.50 -2.60
CA GLU A 31 -13.31 -25.63 -3.66
C GLU A 31 -14.45 -24.72 -4.12
N ALA A 32 -14.35 -23.42 -3.79
CA ALA A 32 -15.28 -22.44 -4.32
C ALA A 32 -15.17 -22.44 -5.85
N PRO A 33 -16.26 -22.62 -6.60
CA PRO A 33 -16.21 -22.71 -8.05
C PRO A 33 -15.63 -21.42 -8.64
N ALA A 34 -14.78 -21.53 -9.66
CA ALA A 34 -14.07 -20.42 -10.31
C ALA A 34 -14.98 -19.24 -10.72
N THR A 35 -16.28 -19.49 -10.87
CA THR A 35 -17.33 -18.48 -11.09
C THR A 35 -17.44 -17.47 -9.94
N MET A 36 -17.39 -17.92 -8.68
CA MET A 36 -17.42 -17.02 -7.51
C MET A 36 -16.15 -16.17 -7.40
N ILE A 37 -14.97 -16.74 -7.73
CA ILE A 37 -13.71 -15.99 -7.73
C ILE A 37 -13.75 -14.88 -8.80
N ASN A 38 -14.30 -15.17 -9.98
CA ASN A 38 -14.45 -14.18 -11.05
C ASN A 38 -15.51 -13.12 -10.70
N GLU A 39 -16.56 -13.47 -9.98
CA GLU A 39 -17.57 -12.52 -9.48
C GLU A 39 -17.00 -11.61 -8.39
N ILE A 40 -16.23 -12.15 -7.44
CA ILE A 40 -15.53 -11.37 -6.41
C ILE A 40 -14.53 -10.40 -7.06
N LYS A 41 -13.75 -10.85 -8.06
CA LYS A 41 -12.81 -9.99 -8.81
C LYS A 41 -13.55 -8.91 -9.59
N ARG A 42 -14.71 -9.22 -10.18
CA ARG A 42 -15.56 -8.26 -10.89
C ARG A 42 -16.17 -7.24 -9.95
N ASP A 43 -16.57 -7.62 -8.75
CA ASP A 43 -17.15 -6.72 -7.74
C ASP A 43 -16.08 -5.79 -7.16
N GLU A 44 -14.85 -6.25 -6.94
CA GLU A 44 -13.73 -5.41 -6.51
C GLU A 44 -13.37 -4.38 -7.60
N ILE A 45 -13.27 -4.82 -8.86
CA ILE A 45 -13.05 -3.94 -10.02
C ILE A 45 -14.22 -2.97 -10.21
N GLN A 46 -15.47 -3.39 -10.01
CA GLN A 46 -16.64 -2.51 -10.13
C GLN A 46 -16.74 -1.50 -8.98
N ARG A 47 -16.32 -1.86 -7.76
CA ARG A 47 -16.24 -0.92 -6.62
C ARG A 47 -15.13 0.11 -6.81
N GLU A 48 -13.96 -0.30 -7.31
CA GLU A 48 -12.89 0.64 -7.67
C GLU A 48 -13.31 1.55 -8.82
N LYS A 49 -13.99 1.01 -9.84
CA LYS A 49 -14.54 1.78 -10.96
C LYS A 49 -15.65 2.73 -10.51
N HIS A 50 -16.45 2.37 -9.49
CA HIS A 50 -17.49 3.25 -8.94
C HIS A 50 -16.90 4.39 -8.09
N LEU A 51 -15.80 4.14 -7.38
CA LEU A 51 -15.05 5.17 -6.64
C LEU A 51 -14.47 6.26 -7.57
N PHE A 52 -14.21 5.91 -8.84
CA PHE A 52 -13.61 6.81 -9.84
C PHE A 52 -14.64 7.50 -10.76
N SER A 53 -15.91 7.08 -10.78
CA SER A 53 -16.91 7.58 -11.75
C SER A 53 -17.70 8.81 -11.30
N GLN A 54 -17.29 9.49 -10.23
CA GLN A 54 -17.82 10.80 -9.83
C GLN A 54 -16.81 11.94 -10.06
N GLU A 55 -16.31 12.09 -11.28
CA GLU A 55 -15.52 13.27 -11.68
C GLU A 55 -16.34 14.20 -12.58
N SER A 56 -17.28 14.90 -11.94
CA SER A 56 -17.84 16.17 -12.43
C SER A 56 -18.27 17.07 -11.28
N ARG A 57 -17.48 17.07 -10.20
CA ARG A 57 -17.66 18.01 -9.11
C ARG A 57 -16.89 19.29 -9.43
N SER A 58 -17.56 20.43 -9.30
CA SER A 58 -17.00 21.74 -9.57
C SER A 58 -15.75 22.01 -8.71
N GLU A 59 -14.92 22.97 -9.13
CA GLU A 59 -13.67 23.43 -8.47
C GLU A 59 -13.80 23.80 -6.97
N GLY A 60 -15.00 23.68 -6.37
CA GLY A 60 -15.28 23.89 -4.96
C GLY A 60 -15.39 22.64 -4.08
N ASP A 61 -15.26 21.41 -4.62
CA ASP A 61 -15.47 20.18 -3.84
C ASP A 61 -14.17 19.58 -3.25
N VAL A 62 -13.29 20.41 -2.69
CA VAL A 62 -12.15 19.92 -1.90
C VAL A 62 -12.52 19.85 -0.43
N SER A 63 -12.22 18.71 0.21
CA SER A 63 -12.40 18.50 1.65
C SER A 63 -11.31 19.18 2.48
N LEU A 64 -10.11 19.32 1.91
CA LEU A 64 -9.00 20.02 2.57
C LEU A 64 -9.02 21.53 2.24
N PRO A 65 -8.78 22.41 3.23
CA PRO A 65 -8.76 23.85 2.99
C PRO A 65 -7.54 24.25 2.14
N MET A 66 -7.77 24.67 0.89
CA MET A 66 -6.74 25.08 -0.06
C MET A 66 -5.80 26.17 0.48
N SER A 67 -6.28 27.07 1.35
CA SER A 67 -5.44 28.09 1.99
C SER A 67 -4.35 27.45 2.86
N ARG A 68 -4.67 26.39 3.61
CA ARG A 68 -3.71 25.67 4.45
C ARG A 68 -2.73 24.88 3.61
N VAL A 69 -3.20 24.23 2.55
CA VAL A 69 -2.35 23.51 1.59
C VAL A 69 -1.35 24.47 0.95
N ARG A 70 -1.80 25.65 0.51
CA ARG A 70 -0.92 26.70 -0.05
C ARG A 70 0.15 27.14 0.94
N THR A 71 -0.21 27.36 2.21
CA THR A 71 0.76 27.74 3.26
C THR A 71 1.80 26.65 3.50
N ILE A 72 1.40 25.37 3.48
CA ILE A 72 2.34 24.24 3.61
C ILE A 72 3.27 24.16 2.39
N MET A 73 2.74 24.32 1.18
CA MET A 73 3.59 24.35 -0.02
C MET A 73 4.62 25.49 0.05
N LYS A 74 4.21 26.69 0.48
CA LYS A 74 5.10 27.85 0.63
C LYS A 74 6.06 27.78 1.83
N SER A 75 5.99 26.76 2.69
CA SER A 75 7.01 26.60 3.73
C SER A 75 8.33 26.03 3.19
N SER A 76 8.34 25.52 1.96
CA SER A 76 9.57 25.16 1.26
C SER A 76 10.25 26.42 0.70
N PRO A 77 11.57 26.62 0.89
CA PRO A 77 12.27 27.81 0.43
C PRO A 77 12.29 27.98 -1.09
N ASP A 78 12.02 26.92 -1.85
CA ASP A 78 12.13 26.91 -3.31
C ASP A 78 10.79 27.14 -4.05
N ILE A 79 9.72 27.53 -3.33
CA ILE A 79 8.36 27.68 -3.89
C ILE A 79 7.89 29.13 -3.81
N ASP A 80 8.04 29.87 -4.91
CA ASP A 80 7.63 31.28 -5.02
C ASP A 80 6.14 31.44 -5.35
N ASN A 81 5.71 30.88 -6.49
CA ASN A 81 4.38 31.06 -7.07
C ASN A 81 3.70 29.71 -7.32
N ILE A 82 2.42 29.62 -6.97
CA ILE A 82 1.59 28.41 -7.10
C ILE A 82 0.33 28.79 -7.88
N SER A 83 0.13 28.17 -9.04
CA SER A 83 -1.08 28.34 -9.85
C SER A 83 -2.30 27.73 -9.14
N GLN A 84 -3.51 28.18 -9.47
CA GLN A 84 -4.73 27.63 -8.86
C GLN A 84 -4.95 26.15 -9.22
N GLU A 85 -4.67 25.77 -10.46
CA GLU A 85 -4.78 24.38 -10.94
C GLU A 85 -3.84 23.44 -10.19
N SER A 86 -2.58 23.83 -10.00
CA SER A 86 -1.62 23.02 -9.22
C SER A 86 -2.04 22.91 -7.76
N LEU A 87 -2.54 23.99 -7.17
CA LEU A 87 -3.05 23.95 -5.79
C LEU A 87 -4.25 23.00 -5.66
N TYR A 88 -5.19 23.05 -6.60
CA TYR A 88 -6.35 22.15 -6.63
C TYR A 88 -5.91 20.68 -6.77
N LEU A 89 -5.02 20.38 -7.72
CA LEU A 89 -4.52 19.02 -7.96
C LEU A 89 -3.80 18.45 -6.74
N ILE A 90 -2.92 19.24 -6.10
CA ILE A 90 -2.19 18.81 -4.90
C ILE A 90 -3.16 18.60 -3.73
N THR A 91 -4.18 19.46 -3.60
CA THR A 91 -5.22 19.31 -2.57
C THR A 91 -5.94 17.97 -2.74
N LYS A 92 -6.37 17.65 -3.96
CA LYS A 92 -7.01 16.36 -4.28
C LYS A 92 -6.08 15.16 -4.10
N ALA A 93 -4.84 15.25 -4.59
CA ALA A 93 -3.85 14.20 -4.40
C ALA A 93 -3.61 13.92 -2.91
N THR A 94 -3.58 14.95 -2.06
CA THR A 94 -3.42 14.80 -0.61
C THR A 94 -4.62 14.11 0.03
N GLU A 95 -5.84 14.41 -0.40
CA GLU A 95 -7.06 13.70 0.06
C GLU A 95 -6.97 12.20 -0.25
N TYR A 96 -6.66 11.86 -1.50
CA TYR A 96 -6.50 10.46 -1.91
C TYR A 96 -5.34 9.78 -1.18
N PHE A 97 -4.25 10.49 -0.96
CA PHE A 97 -3.09 9.97 -0.24
C PHE A 97 -3.43 9.59 1.21
N ILE A 98 -4.18 10.42 1.93
CA ILE A 98 -4.62 10.11 3.31
C ILE A 98 -5.48 8.85 3.33
N ILE A 99 -6.45 8.75 2.41
CA ILE A 99 -7.32 7.57 2.28
C ILE A 99 -6.49 6.31 1.95
N TYR A 100 -5.57 6.43 0.99
CA TYR A 100 -4.67 5.36 0.58
C TYR A 100 -3.83 4.85 1.75
N LEU A 101 -3.14 5.75 2.46
CA LEU A 101 -2.28 5.40 3.58
C LEU A 101 -3.08 4.72 4.69
N THR A 102 -4.27 5.25 5.01
CA THR A 102 -5.13 4.71 6.07
C THR A 102 -5.60 3.30 5.74
N LYS A 103 -6.12 3.07 4.52
CA LYS A 103 -6.57 1.74 4.08
C LYS A 103 -5.43 0.74 4.00
N LEU A 104 -4.26 1.19 3.54
CA LEU A 104 -3.09 0.33 3.42
C LEU A 104 -2.58 -0.12 4.80
N SER A 105 -2.55 0.78 5.79
CA SER A 105 -2.22 0.44 7.17
C SER A 105 -3.26 -0.47 7.81
N GLN A 106 -4.54 -0.18 7.65
CA GLN A 106 -5.63 -1.03 8.15
C GLN A 106 -5.55 -2.47 7.59
N LYS A 107 -5.23 -2.62 6.30
CA LYS A 107 -5.07 -3.95 5.67
C LYS A 107 -3.90 -4.74 6.26
N ASN A 108 -2.83 -4.07 6.70
CA ASN A 108 -1.68 -4.72 7.32
C ASN A 108 -1.89 -5.06 8.80
N GLY A 109 -2.65 -4.26 9.54
CA GLY A 109 -2.84 -4.41 11.00
C GLY A 109 -3.78 -5.52 11.46
N GLY A 110 -4.41 -6.26 10.54
CA GLY A 110 -5.32 -7.38 10.85
C GLY A 110 -6.65 -6.99 11.52
N ASN A 111 -6.75 -5.78 12.08
CA ASN A 111 -7.93 -5.24 12.74
C ASN A 111 -8.70 -4.32 11.77
N LEU A 112 -9.93 -4.72 11.42
CA LEU A 112 -10.78 -3.98 10.49
C LEU A 112 -11.33 -2.66 11.06
N GLY A 113 -11.21 -2.39 12.36
CA GLY A 113 -11.82 -1.20 12.99
C GLY A 113 -10.86 -0.06 13.29
N ASN A 114 -9.56 -0.35 13.43
CA ASN A 114 -8.57 0.56 13.99
C ASN A 114 -7.28 0.52 13.18
N VAL A 115 -6.50 1.60 13.22
CA VAL A 115 -5.14 1.64 12.67
C VAL A 115 -4.20 2.04 13.80
N ASP A 116 -3.25 1.15 14.11
CA ASP A 116 -2.22 1.41 15.12
C ASP A 116 -0.95 1.98 14.47
N TYR A 117 -0.07 2.54 15.30
CA TYR A 117 1.19 3.12 14.80
C TYR A 117 2.09 2.06 14.17
N ASP A 118 2.11 0.85 14.74
CA ASP A 118 2.97 -0.23 14.25
C ASP A 118 2.56 -0.62 12.81
N ASP A 119 1.26 -0.64 12.52
CA ASP A 119 0.71 -0.86 11.17
C ASP A 119 1.22 0.18 10.17
N LEU A 120 1.22 1.47 10.57
CA LEU A 120 1.74 2.58 9.77
C LEU A 120 3.24 2.42 9.50
N SER A 121 4.03 2.21 10.56
CA SER A 121 5.50 2.12 10.44
C SER A 121 5.93 0.93 9.59
N GLU A 122 5.22 -0.18 9.66
CA GLU A 122 5.51 -1.37 8.87
C GLU A 122 5.17 -1.20 7.39
N VAL A 123 4.06 -0.52 7.08
CA VAL A 123 3.72 -0.17 5.69
C VAL A 123 4.78 0.73 5.07
N VAL A 124 5.23 1.75 5.80
CA VAL A 124 6.25 2.71 5.37
C VAL A 124 7.59 2.03 5.14
N GLU A 125 7.98 1.08 5.99
CA GLU A 125 9.20 0.29 5.82
C GLU A 125 9.14 -0.63 4.59
N ARG A 126 7.98 -1.22 4.31
CA ARG A 126 7.83 -2.23 3.23
C ARG A 126 7.63 -1.63 1.84
N LYS A 127 7.06 -0.42 1.73
CA LYS A 127 6.68 0.18 0.43
C LYS A 127 7.65 1.29 0.03
N ASN A 128 8.39 1.08 -1.05
CA ASN A 128 9.32 2.08 -1.59
C ASN A 128 8.62 3.43 -1.92
N ALA A 129 7.39 3.40 -2.44
CA ALA A 129 6.61 4.62 -2.71
C ALA A 129 6.34 5.49 -1.47
N LEU A 130 6.53 4.94 -0.26
CA LEU A 130 6.36 5.63 1.02
C LEU A 130 7.70 5.90 1.73
N GLU A 131 8.83 5.67 1.07
CA GLU A 131 10.18 5.87 1.63
C GLU A 131 10.38 7.29 2.18
N PHE A 132 9.77 8.29 1.55
CA PHE A 132 9.80 9.69 2.00
C PHE A 132 9.21 9.91 3.41
N LEU A 133 8.48 8.93 3.96
CA LEU A 133 7.92 8.99 5.31
C LEU A 133 8.80 8.33 6.37
N GLN A 134 9.91 7.68 6.03
CA GLN A 134 10.71 6.92 7.01
C GLN A 134 11.24 7.78 8.16
N ASP A 135 11.65 9.02 7.85
CA ASP A 135 12.13 9.97 8.85
C ASP A 135 11.01 10.54 9.73
N ILE A 136 9.77 10.52 9.23
CA ILE A 136 8.59 11.05 9.92
C ILE A 136 7.90 9.97 10.75
N ILE A 137 7.90 8.72 10.26
CA ILE A 137 7.24 7.56 10.86
C ILE A 137 8.27 6.43 11.01
N PRO A 138 9.25 6.56 11.92
CA PRO A 138 10.28 5.56 12.11
C PRO A 138 9.73 4.32 12.83
N LYS A 139 10.25 3.14 12.47
CA LYS A 139 9.97 1.91 13.21
C LYS A 139 10.56 1.96 14.61
N LYS A 140 9.73 1.68 15.61
CA LYS A 140 10.16 1.67 17.02
C LYS A 140 10.96 0.41 17.32
N ILE A 141 12.07 0.57 18.05
CA ILE A 141 12.84 -0.53 18.63
C ILE A 141 12.96 -0.32 20.14
N LYS A 142 12.92 -1.40 20.91
CA LYS A 142 13.15 -1.31 22.35
C LYS A 142 14.63 -1.07 22.64
N TYR A 143 14.94 -0.33 23.71
CA TYR A 143 16.33 -0.10 24.11
C TYR A 143 17.10 -1.40 24.39
N SER A 144 16.44 -2.39 25.00
CA SER A 144 17.03 -3.72 25.22
C SER A 144 17.44 -4.41 23.92
N GLU A 145 16.56 -4.35 22.92
CA GLU A 145 16.80 -4.92 21.58
C GLU A 145 17.91 -4.17 20.84
N TYR A 146 17.93 -2.84 20.94
CA TYR A 146 19.01 -2.01 20.41
C TYR A 146 20.37 -2.40 21.00
N LEU A 147 20.46 -2.62 22.33
CA LEU A 147 21.69 -3.06 22.98
C LEU A 147 22.16 -4.43 22.47
N GLU A 148 21.25 -5.36 22.24
CA GLU A 148 21.57 -6.66 21.65
C GLU A 148 22.06 -6.54 20.20
N LEU A 149 21.40 -5.71 19.40
CA LEU A 149 21.79 -5.41 18.03
C LEU A 149 23.21 -4.83 17.97
N MET A 150 23.53 -3.90 18.86
CA MET A 150 24.86 -3.28 18.95
C MET A 150 25.94 -4.27 19.41
N LYS A 151 25.66 -5.10 20.41
CA LYS A 151 26.56 -6.18 20.84
C LYS A 151 26.83 -7.18 19.72
N LYS A 152 25.81 -7.52 18.93
CA LYS A 152 25.95 -8.42 17.77
C LYS A 152 26.78 -7.79 16.65
N ARG A 153 26.60 -6.48 16.40
CA ARG A 153 27.34 -5.74 15.37
C ARG A 153 28.82 -5.58 15.72
N SER A 154 29.16 -5.37 16.99
CA SER A 154 30.55 -5.28 17.48
C SER A 154 31.32 -6.60 17.48
N ARG A 155 30.64 -7.74 17.33
CA ARG A 155 31.26 -9.08 17.28
C ARG A 155 31.56 -9.56 15.86
N ARG A 156 31.21 -8.77 14.85
CA ARG A 156 31.58 -8.97 13.45
C ARG A 156 32.75 -8.08 13.08
#